data_AF-A0A0S8J016-F1
#
_entry.id   AF-A0A0S8J016-F1
#
_cell.length_a   1.000
_cell.length_b   1.000
_cell.length_c   1.000
_cell.angle_alpha   90.00
_cell.angle_beta   90.00
_cell.angle_gamma   90.00
#
_symmetry.space_group_name_H-M   'P 1'
#
loop_
_entity.id
_entity.type
_entity.pdbx_description
1 polymer ?
#
loop_
_entity_poly.entity_id
_entity_poly.type
_entity_poly.pdbx_seq_one_letter_code
_entity_poly.pdbx_strand_id
1 'polypeptide(L)'
;MEILNIPLINLRFEFFTYYDAFHKENIEEVIDKNIRLFNVPFCLLSIQNKETLFTSILQRVILGFEAFYTGAVSEVFIMKGTDIETLRSLKQDPKHWSKAKSYCHAAFVKIPSQLNEDYRLDKSNRRLYDEVRRFYRDVRNQLFHGCQFRKIEIGEFKNFLTMYKGLYDWLCDWVQLEYEVVAKNTGSPIPGNDIMKSIFSKDFIS
;
A
#
# COMPACT_ATOMS: atom_id res chain seq x y z
N MET A 1 -18.00 17.90 13.27
CA MET A 1 -17.63 17.08 12.11
C MET A 1 -16.79 15.94 12.64
N GLU A 2 -17.32 14.73 12.63
CA GLU A 2 -16.60 13.53 13.07
C GLU A 2 -15.87 12.94 11.86
N ILE A 3 -14.58 12.65 12.01
CA ILE A 3 -13.75 12.03 10.98
C ILE A 3 -13.52 10.59 11.40
N LEU A 4 -14.08 9.63 10.65
CA LEU A 4 -13.92 8.21 10.90
C LEU A 4 -12.74 7.64 10.11
N ASN A 5 -12.01 6.72 10.73
CA ASN A 5 -10.93 5.99 10.05
C ASN A 5 -11.51 5.02 9.02
N ILE A 6 -10.89 4.96 7.84
CA ILE A 6 -11.20 3.92 6.85
C ILE A 6 -10.61 2.60 7.35
N PRO A 7 -11.40 1.52 7.49
CA PRO A 7 -10.87 0.20 7.84
C PRO A 7 -9.77 -0.25 6.87
N LEU A 8 -8.66 -0.78 7.40
CA LEU A 8 -7.51 -1.24 6.59
C LEU A 8 -7.93 -2.24 5.51
N ILE A 9 -8.94 -3.06 5.83
CA ILE A 9 -9.48 -4.05 4.90
C ILE A 9 -10.09 -3.43 3.66
N ASN A 10 -10.73 -2.27 3.79
CA ASN A 10 -11.34 -1.57 2.67
C ASN A 10 -10.27 -1.05 1.71
N LEU A 11 -9.12 -0.60 2.24
CA LEU A 11 -7.98 -0.15 1.42
C LEU A 11 -7.37 -1.31 0.64
N ARG A 12 -7.25 -2.48 1.28
CA ARG A 12 -6.78 -3.70 0.62
C ARG A 12 -7.77 -4.14 -0.47
N PHE A 13 -9.06 -4.24 -0.16
CA PHE A 13 -10.09 -4.62 -1.13
C PHE A 13 -10.17 -3.67 -2.32
N GLU A 14 -10.07 -2.36 -2.08
CA GLU A 14 -10.03 -1.37 -3.16
C GLU A 14 -8.85 -1.62 -4.10
N PHE A 15 -7.65 -1.84 -3.56
CA PHE A 15 -6.48 -2.18 -4.36
C PHE A 15 -6.70 -3.44 -5.20
N PHE A 16 -7.15 -4.55 -4.60
CA PHE A 16 -7.35 -5.81 -5.33
C PHE A 16 -8.47 -5.69 -6.36
N THR A 17 -9.52 -4.90 -6.09
CA THR A 17 -10.55 -4.58 -7.08
C THR A 17 -9.94 -3.91 -8.31
N TYR A 18 -9.04 -2.94 -8.13
CA TYR A 18 -8.31 -2.33 -9.25
C TYR A 18 -7.37 -3.33 -9.91
N TYR A 19 -6.60 -4.09 -9.15
CA TYR A 19 -5.68 -5.09 -9.68
C TYR A 19 -6.40 -6.07 -10.60
N ASP A 20 -7.50 -6.67 -10.14
CA ASP A 20 -8.28 -7.64 -10.89
C ASP A 20 -8.95 -7.00 -12.11
N ALA A 21 -9.53 -5.80 -11.95
CA ALA A 21 -10.14 -5.09 -13.06
C ALA A 21 -9.13 -4.86 -14.21
N PHE A 22 -7.89 -4.49 -13.89
CA PHE A 22 -6.84 -4.26 -14.89
C PHE A 22 -6.21 -5.54 -15.44
N HIS A 23 -6.39 -6.69 -14.81
CA HIS A 23 -5.90 -7.97 -15.29
C HIS A 23 -6.98 -8.83 -15.97
N LYS A 24 -8.24 -8.37 -16.00
CA LYS A 24 -9.30 -8.99 -16.81
C LYS A 24 -9.03 -8.82 -18.32
N GLU A 25 -9.48 -9.82 -19.07
CA GLU A 25 -9.58 -9.74 -20.53
C GLU A 25 -10.51 -8.56 -20.89
N ASN A 26 -10.13 -7.76 -21.90
CA ASN A 26 -10.90 -6.63 -22.45
C ASN A 26 -10.90 -5.31 -21.65
N ILE A 27 -10.03 -5.12 -20.64
CA ILE A 27 -9.99 -3.85 -19.90
C ILE A 27 -9.70 -2.63 -20.80
N GLU A 28 -8.90 -2.79 -21.85
CA GLU A 28 -8.59 -1.72 -22.82
C GLU A 28 -9.86 -1.23 -23.52
N GLU A 29 -10.65 -2.16 -24.04
CA GLU A 29 -11.92 -1.87 -24.70
C GLU A 29 -12.92 -1.21 -23.73
N VAL A 30 -12.94 -1.65 -22.47
CA VAL A 30 -13.79 -1.06 -21.43
C VAL A 30 -13.37 0.39 -21.13
N ILE A 31 -12.08 0.66 -20.98
CA ILE A 31 -11.58 2.02 -20.72
C ILE A 31 -11.92 2.94 -21.89
N ASP A 32 -11.60 2.51 -23.12
CA ASP A 32 -11.78 3.33 -24.32
C ASP A 32 -13.26 3.63 -24.59
N LYS A 33 -14.17 2.70 -24.30
CA LYS A 33 -15.63 2.91 -24.48
C LYS A 33 -16.29 3.77 -23.38
N ASN A 34 -15.72 3.82 -22.18
CA ASN A 34 -16.36 4.42 -21.01
C ASN A 34 -15.76 5.75 -20.56
N ILE A 35 -14.61 6.18 -21.10
CA ILE A 35 -14.12 7.54 -20.89
C ILE A 35 -15.10 8.51 -21.57
N ARG A 36 -15.91 9.19 -20.76
CA ARG A 36 -16.82 10.26 -21.19
C ARG A 36 -16.41 11.57 -20.55
N LEU A 37 -16.34 12.62 -21.35
CA LEU A 37 -16.15 13.99 -20.86
C LEU A 37 -17.44 14.45 -20.16
N PHE A 38 -17.39 14.66 -18.85
CA PHE A 38 -18.47 15.30 -18.11
C PHE A 38 -18.09 16.74 -17.78
N ASN A 39 -18.93 17.68 -18.23
CA ASN A 39 -18.80 19.09 -17.90
C ASN A 39 -19.61 19.36 -16.63
N VAL A 40 -18.96 19.65 -15.50
CA VAL A 40 -19.61 19.95 -14.21
C VAL A 40 -19.26 21.36 -13.75
N PRO A 41 -20.23 22.22 -13.35
CA PRO A 41 -19.99 23.65 -13.19
C PRO A 41 -19.21 24.06 -11.93
N PHE A 42 -19.01 23.18 -10.93
CA PHE A 42 -18.44 23.58 -9.63
C PHE A 42 -17.43 22.59 -9.02
N CYS A 43 -17.08 21.48 -9.69
CA CYS A 43 -16.06 20.55 -9.20
C CYS A 43 -15.46 19.73 -10.34
N LEU A 44 -14.15 19.78 -10.52
CA LEU A 44 -13.40 19.03 -11.53
C LEU A 44 -13.04 17.64 -11.01
N LEU A 45 -14.01 16.75 -10.88
CA LEU A 45 -13.75 15.30 -10.99
C LEU A 45 -14.29 14.84 -12.33
N SER A 46 -13.65 15.35 -13.38
CA SER A 46 -13.81 14.79 -14.72
C SER A 46 -12.60 13.90 -14.96
N ILE A 47 -12.82 12.59 -14.98
CA ILE A 47 -11.86 11.69 -15.59
C ILE A 47 -11.97 11.95 -17.09
N GLN A 48 -11.22 12.94 -17.57
CA GLN A 48 -11.35 13.45 -18.94
C GLN A 48 -10.70 12.53 -19.97
N ASN A 49 -9.73 11.74 -19.53
CA ASN A 49 -8.94 10.84 -20.35
C ASN A 49 -8.33 9.71 -19.50
N LYS A 50 -7.71 8.75 -20.19
CA LYS A 50 -7.03 7.59 -19.64
C LYS A 50 -5.94 8.01 -18.65
N GLU A 51 -5.19 9.06 -18.94
CA GLU A 51 -4.11 9.54 -18.09
C GLU A 51 -4.62 10.07 -16.75
N THR A 52 -5.71 10.83 -16.74
CA THR A 52 -6.35 11.30 -15.50
C THR A 52 -6.88 10.12 -14.70
N LEU A 53 -7.54 9.14 -15.36
CA LEU A 53 -7.99 7.92 -14.70
C LEU A 53 -6.83 7.20 -14.00
N PHE A 54 -5.75 6.95 -14.73
CA PHE A 54 -4.60 6.20 -14.24
C PHE A 54 -3.88 6.98 -13.14
N THR A 55 -3.72 8.29 -13.30
CA THR A 55 -3.17 9.18 -12.28
C THR A 55 -3.97 9.07 -10.98
N SER A 56 -5.30 9.20 -11.06
CA SER A 56 -6.18 9.14 -9.89
C SER A 56 -6.19 7.76 -9.23
N ILE A 57 -6.29 6.68 -10.01
CA ILE A 57 -6.23 5.32 -9.45
C ILE A 57 -4.88 5.09 -8.78
N LEU A 58 -3.77 5.43 -9.42
CA LEU A 58 -2.46 5.20 -8.83
C LEU A 58 -2.23 6.03 -7.57
N GLN A 59 -2.67 7.30 -7.53
CA GLN A 59 -2.63 8.11 -6.32
C GLN A 59 -3.41 7.43 -5.17
N ARG A 60 -4.60 6.89 -5.45
CA ARG A 60 -5.39 6.13 -4.48
C ARG A 60 -4.67 4.85 -4.03
N VAL A 61 -4.07 4.11 -4.96
CA VAL A 61 -3.28 2.90 -4.65
C VAL A 61 -2.09 3.24 -3.75
N ILE A 62 -1.35 4.31 -4.05
CA ILE A 62 -0.22 4.76 -3.24
C ILE A 62 -0.69 5.12 -1.82
N LEU A 63 -1.73 5.97 -1.70
CA LEU A 63 -2.26 6.39 -0.39
C LEU A 63 -2.84 5.21 0.39
N GLY A 64 -3.59 4.33 -0.27
CA GLY A 64 -4.18 3.14 0.31
C GLY A 64 -3.11 2.20 0.85
N PHE A 65 -2.04 1.97 0.09
CA PHE A 65 -0.92 1.16 0.56
C PHE A 65 -0.15 1.83 1.70
N GLU A 66 0.16 3.13 1.63
CA GLU A 66 0.89 3.84 2.69
C GLU A 66 0.10 3.84 4.02
N ALA A 67 -1.22 4.00 3.95
CA ALA A 67 -2.11 3.87 5.11
C ALA A 67 -2.19 2.42 5.61
N PHE A 68 -2.33 1.44 4.71
CA PHE A 68 -2.34 0.02 5.04
C PHE A 68 -1.05 -0.43 5.73
N TYR A 69 0.10 -0.06 5.16
CA TYR A 69 1.43 -0.29 5.71
C TYR A 69 1.55 0.29 7.12
N THR A 70 1.17 1.55 7.31
CA THR A 70 1.26 2.21 8.61
C THR A 70 0.40 1.51 9.66
N GLY A 71 -0.82 1.08 9.28
CA GLY A 71 -1.71 0.32 10.13
C GLY A 71 -1.14 -1.05 10.52
N ALA A 72 -0.69 -1.82 9.54
CA ALA A 72 -0.13 -3.15 9.72
C ALA A 72 1.14 -3.14 10.59
N VAL A 73 2.05 -2.20 10.33
CA VAL A 73 3.26 -2.03 11.14
C VAL A 73 2.90 -1.66 12.58
N SER A 74 1.98 -0.69 12.77
CA SER A 74 1.56 -0.27 14.12
C SER A 74 1.00 -1.43 14.92
N GLU A 75 0.18 -2.26 14.28
CA GLU A 75 -0.40 -3.46 14.90
C GLU A 75 0.68 -4.43 15.39
N VAL A 76 1.69 -4.72 14.57
CA VAL A 76 2.80 -5.61 14.95
C VAL A 76 3.62 -5.02 16.11
N PHE A 77 3.88 -3.71 16.10
CA PHE A 77 4.56 -3.07 17.24
C PHE A 77 3.71 -3.10 18.52
N ILE A 78 2.38 -2.95 18.43
CA ILE A 78 1.46 -3.10 19.56
C ILE A 78 1.53 -4.54 20.10
N MET A 79 1.51 -5.55 19.23
CA MET A 79 1.62 -6.95 19.63
C MET A 79 2.93 -7.27 20.36
N LYS A 80 4.02 -6.55 20.03
CA LYS A 80 5.31 -6.65 20.73
C LYS A 80 5.41 -5.82 22.01
N GLY A 81 4.33 -5.14 22.42
CA GLY A 81 4.29 -4.34 23.65
C GLY A 81 4.98 -2.98 23.53
N THR A 82 5.05 -2.41 22.33
CA THR A 82 5.66 -1.09 22.10
C THR A 82 4.82 0.02 22.73
N ASP A 83 5.47 1.02 23.32
CA ASP A 83 4.79 2.14 23.94
C ASP A 83 4.10 3.06 22.91
N ILE A 84 3.11 3.80 23.38
CA ILE A 84 2.27 4.65 22.53
C ILE A 84 3.01 5.85 21.95
N GLU A 85 4.08 6.32 22.59
CA GLU A 85 4.86 7.48 22.12
C GLU A 85 5.75 7.10 20.95
N THR A 86 6.36 5.91 21.04
CA THR A 86 7.09 5.29 19.91
C THR A 86 6.18 5.09 18.71
N LEU A 87 4.96 4.57 18.93
CA LEU A 87 3.96 4.40 17.86
C LEU A 87 3.52 5.75 17.26
N ARG A 88 3.36 6.78 18.08
CA ARG A 88 3.01 8.13 17.60
C ARG A 88 4.13 8.71 16.72
N SER A 89 5.36 8.59 17.18
CA SER A 89 6.54 9.06 16.46
C SER A 89 6.71 8.35 15.11
N LEU A 90 6.51 7.03 15.09
CA LEU A 90 6.51 6.23 13.87
C LEU A 90 5.47 6.72 12.85
N LYS A 91 4.25 7.04 13.30
CA LYS A 91 3.15 7.48 12.43
C LYS A 91 3.35 8.89 11.88
N GLN A 92 3.88 9.80 12.69
CA GLN A 92 4.05 11.21 12.31
C GLN A 92 5.19 11.40 11.31
N ASP A 93 6.34 10.77 11.57
CA ASP A 93 7.50 10.90 10.71
C ASP A 93 8.35 9.61 10.67
N PRO A 94 7.95 8.64 9.82
CA PRO A 94 8.66 7.37 9.69
C PRO A 94 10.14 7.56 9.33
N LYS A 95 10.48 8.60 8.56
CA LYS A 95 11.84 8.86 8.09
C LYS A 95 12.72 9.35 9.24
N HIS A 96 12.26 10.34 10.00
CA HIS A 96 13.04 10.89 11.11
C HIS A 96 13.17 9.87 12.24
N TRP A 97 12.10 9.15 12.57
CA TRP A 97 12.12 8.13 13.60
C TRP A 97 13.12 7.00 13.27
N SER A 98 13.12 6.51 12.04
CA SER A 98 14.03 5.45 11.59
C SER A 98 15.45 5.95 11.21
N LYS A 99 15.70 7.26 11.27
CA LYS A 99 16.93 7.92 10.80
C LYS A 99 17.29 7.55 9.35
N ALA A 100 16.28 7.36 8.50
CA ALA A 100 16.46 6.92 7.13
C ALA A 100 16.73 8.09 6.17
N LYS A 101 17.44 7.79 5.07
CA LYS A 101 17.76 8.78 4.02
C LYS A 101 16.53 9.19 3.19
N SER A 102 15.53 8.32 3.07
CA SER A 102 14.30 8.55 2.29
C SER A 102 13.13 7.79 2.91
N TYR A 103 11.90 8.16 2.54
CA TYR A 103 10.69 7.44 2.95
C TYR A 103 10.74 5.96 2.54
N CYS A 104 11.09 5.67 1.28
CA CYS A 104 11.23 4.29 0.79
C CYS A 104 12.28 3.50 1.61
N HIS A 105 13.42 4.11 1.98
CA HIS A 105 14.40 3.44 2.84
C HIS A 105 13.88 3.24 4.28
N ALA A 106 13.09 4.17 4.81
CA ALA A 106 12.42 4.02 6.09
C ALA A 106 11.46 2.82 6.07
N ALA A 107 10.48 2.86 5.16
CA ALA A 107 9.36 1.94 5.09
C ALA A 107 9.78 0.50 4.72
N PHE A 108 10.68 0.34 3.76
CA PHE A 108 10.96 -0.98 3.20
C PHE A 108 12.23 -1.65 3.75
N VAL A 109 12.99 -0.94 4.60
CA VAL A 109 14.25 -1.46 5.16
C VAL A 109 14.33 -1.19 6.66
N LYS A 110 14.38 0.08 7.07
CA LYS A 110 14.71 0.42 8.46
C LYS A 110 13.63 0.01 9.46
N ILE A 111 12.37 0.32 9.18
CA ILE A 111 11.26 -0.03 10.06
C ILE A 111 11.11 -1.56 10.16
N PRO A 112 11.06 -2.32 9.04
CA PRO A 112 11.04 -3.78 9.10
C PRO A 112 12.24 -4.37 9.85
N SER A 113 13.46 -3.83 9.67
CA SER A 113 14.67 -4.35 10.33
C SER A 113 14.64 -4.27 11.85
N GLN A 114 13.86 -3.35 12.42
CA GLN A 114 13.70 -3.24 13.88
C GLN A 114 12.77 -4.32 14.44
N LEU A 115 11.93 -4.92 13.59
CA LEU A 115 11.10 -6.07 13.94
C LEU A 115 11.88 -7.37 13.72
N ASN A 116 12.43 -7.52 12.51
CA ASN A 116 13.28 -8.64 12.12
C ASN A 116 14.10 -8.24 10.87
N GLU A 117 15.41 -8.48 10.89
CA GLU A 117 16.30 -8.21 9.74
C GLU A 117 15.89 -8.94 8.46
N ASP A 118 15.19 -10.08 8.56
CA ASP A 118 14.70 -10.83 7.40
C ASP A 118 13.47 -10.19 6.74
N TYR A 119 12.78 -9.28 7.42
CA TYR A 119 11.61 -8.58 6.85
C TYR A 119 12.02 -7.44 5.93
N ARG A 120 13.29 -7.06 5.89
CA ARG A 120 13.77 -6.02 5.01
C ARG A 120 13.56 -6.40 3.55
N LEU A 121 12.86 -5.56 2.80
CA LEU A 121 12.56 -5.80 1.39
C LEU A 121 13.83 -5.86 0.53
N ASP A 122 14.85 -5.06 0.88
CA ASP A 122 16.14 -5.07 0.16
C ASP A 122 16.91 -6.39 0.31
N LYS A 123 16.58 -7.19 1.34
CA LYS A 123 17.16 -8.51 1.61
C LYS A 123 16.28 -9.63 1.06
N SER A 124 14.96 -9.59 1.34
CA SER A 124 14.03 -10.65 0.95
C SER A 124 13.64 -10.62 -0.53
N ASN A 125 13.56 -9.44 -1.14
CA ASN A 125 13.27 -9.28 -2.56
C ASN A 125 13.94 -8.03 -3.13
N ARG A 126 15.24 -8.15 -3.42
CA ARG A 126 16.07 -7.05 -3.91
C ARG A 126 15.52 -6.40 -5.19
N ARG A 127 14.97 -7.21 -6.09
CA ARG A 127 14.38 -6.71 -7.35
C ARG A 127 13.20 -5.79 -7.07
N LEU A 128 12.24 -6.23 -6.25
CA LEU A 128 11.08 -5.43 -5.88
C LEU A 128 11.50 -4.14 -5.14
N TYR A 129 12.52 -4.24 -4.28
CA TYR A 129 13.08 -3.05 -3.62
C TYR A 129 13.64 -2.02 -4.63
N ASP A 130 14.42 -2.46 -5.61
CA ASP A 130 15.01 -1.56 -6.60
C ASP A 130 13.94 -0.98 -7.56
N GLU A 131 12.86 -1.72 -7.83
CA GLU A 131 11.67 -1.22 -8.55
C GLU A 131 10.93 -0.15 -7.74
N VAL A 132 10.54 -0.43 -6.48
CA VAL A 132 9.81 0.53 -5.64
C VAL A 132 10.65 1.78 -5.35
N ARG A 133 11.96 1.64 -5.18
CA ARG A 133 12.85 2.78 -4.95
C ARG A 133 12.87 3.74 -6.14
N ARG A 134 12.93 3.22 -7.37
CA ARG A 134 12.85 4.03 -8.59
C ARG A 134 11.47 4.65 -8.72
N PHE A 135 10.41 3.87 -8.51
CA PHE A 135 9.04 4.36 -8.53
C PHE A 135 8.82 5.53 -7.57
N TYR A 136 9.27 5.41 -6.31
CA TYR A 136 9.11 6.46 -5.31
C TYR A 136 9.82 7.76 -5.70
N ARG A 137 11.01 7.65 -6.30
CA ARG A 137 11.80 8.78 -6.75
C ARG A 137 11.19 9.45 -7.99
N ASP A 138 10.81 8.66 -8.98
CA ASP A 138 10.56 9.12 -10.35
C ASP A 138 9.07 9.33 -10.65
N VAL A 139 8.18 8.57 -9.99
CA VAL A 139 6.73 8.58 -10.26
C VAL A 139 5.96 9.13 -9.07
N ARG A 140 6.04 8.49 -7.90
CA ARG A 140 5.27 8.87 -6.70
C ARG A 140 5.46 10.34 -6.36
N ASN A 141 6.71 10.80 -6.21
CA ASN A 141 6.96 12.20 -5.87
C ASN A 141 6.33 13.17 -6.87
N GLN A 142 6.44 12.92 -8.17
CA GLN A 142 5.85 13.77 -9.20
C GLN A 142 4.32 13.82 -9.06
N LEU A 143 3.66 12.67 -8.89
CA LEU A 143 2.21 12.60 -8.72
C LEU A 143 1.71 13.35 -7.48
N PHE A 144 2.48 13.39 -6.40
CA PHE A 144 2.16 14.16 -5.19
C PHE A 144 2.65 15.62 -5.22
N HIS A 145 3.32 16.03 -6.29
CA HIS A 145 3.67 17.42 -6.59
C HIS A 145 2.82 18.03 -7.72
N GLY A 146 1.65 17.43 -7.99
CA GLY A 146 0.67 17.95 -8.95
C GLY A 146 0.94 17.57 -10.40
N CYS A 147 1.88 16.65 -10.67
CA CYS A 147 2.04 16.09 -12.00
C CYS A 147 0.97 15.02 -12.28
N GLN A 148 0.66 14.84 -13.56
CA GLN A 148 -0.18 13.75 -14.06
C GLN A 148 0.56 12.97 -15.12
N PHE A 149 0.13 11.74 -15.38
CA PHE A 149 0.66 10.97 -16.49
C PHE A 149 0.41 11.65 -17.84
N ARG A 150 1.28 11.36 -18.79
CA ARG A 150 1.15 11.77 -20.19
C ARG A 150 1.52 10.59 -21.07
N LYS A 151 0.59 10.12 -21.91
CA LYS A 151 0.82 8.97 -22.82
C LYS A 151 1.27 7.70 -22.10
N ILE A 152 0.70 7.41 -20.93
CA ILE A 152 0.98 6.16 -20.23
C ILE A 152 0.26 5.00 -20.92
N GLU A 153 1.01 3.93 -21.19
CA GLU A 153 0.41 2.72 -21.72
C GLU A 153 -0.20 1.86 -20.62
N ILE A 154 -1.24 1.10 -20.97
CA ILE A 154 -1.93 0.27 -19.97
C ILE A 154 -1.00 -0.82 -19.42
N GLY A 155 -0.09 -1.36 -20.24
CA GLY A 155 0.93 -2.30 -19.80
C GLY A 155 1.86 -1.70 -18.74
N GLU A 156 2.27 -0.44 -18.91
CA GLU A 156 3.08 0.27 -17.91
C GLU A 156 2.29 0.49 -16.61
N PHE A 157 1.01 0.83 -16.74
CA PHE A 157 0.13 0.98 -15.58
C PHE A 157 -0.06 -0.33 -14.82
N LYS A 158 -0.27 -1.45 -15.53
CA LYS A 158 -0.35 -2.80 -14.92
C LYS A 158 0.93 -3.13 -14.15
N ASN A 159 2.11 -2.77 -14.66
CA ASN A 159 3.37 -2.98 -13.95
C ASN A 159 3.41 -2.26 -12.59
N PHE A 160 2.84 -1.06 -12.47
CA PHE A 160 2.70 -0.40 -11.17
C PHE A 160 1.80 -1.20 -10.23
N LEU A 161 0.66 -1.70 -10.72
CA LEU A 161 -0.25 -2.52 -9.93
C LEU A 161 0.41 -3.84 -9.49
N THR A 162 1.16 -4.50 -10.37
CA THR A 162 1.93 -5.72 -10.04
C THR A 162 3.00 -5.45 -8.98
N MET A 163 3.72 -4.33 -9.10
CA MET A 163 4.68 -3.92 -8.06
C MET A 163 3.97 -3.72 -6.72
N TYR A 164 2.84 -3.01 -6.68
CA TYR A 164 2.07 -2.83 -5.45
C TYR A 164 1.51 -4.14 -4.90
N LYS A 165 1.07 -5.07 -5.75
CA LYS A 165 0.68 -6.41 -5.30
C LYS A 165 1.84 -7.10 -4.59
N GLY A 166 3.04 -7.04 -5.16
CA GLY A 166 4.25 -7.57 -4.52
C GLY A 166 4.54 -6.92 -3.16
N LEU A 167 4.28 -5.62 -3.00
CA LEU A 167 4.41 -4.94 -1.71
C LEU A 167 3.35 -5.38 -0.70
N TYR A 168 2.10 -5.57 -1.12
CA TYR A 168 1.05 -6.13 -0.27
C TYR A 168 1.39 -7.56 0.15
N ASP A 169 1.79 -8.42 -0.78
CA ASP A 169 2.18 -9.80 -0.49
C ASP A 169 3.35 -9.85 0.51
N TRP A 170 4.40 -9.04 0.27
CA TRP A 170 5.54 -8.92 1.19
C TRP A 170 5.11 -8.49 2.60
N LEU A 171 4.29 -7.45 2.70
CA LEU A 171 3.83 -6.92 3.99
C LEU A 171 2.98 -7.94 4.74
N CYS A 172 2.01 -8.54 4.05
CA CYS A 172 1.13 -9.55 4.60
C CYS A 172 1.92 -10.77 5.10
N ASP A 173 2.93 -11.22 4.36
CA ASP A 173 3.75 -12.38 4.73
C ASP A 173 4.39 -12.22 6.10
N TRP A 174 5.11 -11.12 6.33
CA TRP A 174 5.80 -10.97 7.62
C TRP A 174 4.87 -10.55 8.76
N VAL A 175 3.76 -9.85 8.47
CA VAL A 175 2.74 -9.58 9.49
C VAL A 175 2.09 -10.89 9.96
N GLN A 176 1.76 -11.78 9.03
CA GLN A 176 1.22 -13.11 9.31
C GLN A 176 2.19 -13.95 10.17
N LEU A 177 3.49 -13.92 9.85
CA LEU A 177 4.52 -14.59 10.67
C LEU A 177 4.56 -14.07 12.11
N GLU A 178 4.44 -12.75 12.32
CA GLU A 178 4.40 -12.18 13.67
C GLU A 178 3.17 -12.60 14.46
N TYR A 179 2.01 -12.69 13.81
CA TYR A 179 0.81 -13.25 14.44
C TYR A 179 1.00 -14.69 14.89
N GLU A 180 1.67 -15.52 14.08
CA GLU A 180 1.96 -16.91 14.42
C GLU A 180 2.96 -17.03 15.58
N VAL A 181 3.98 -16.19 15.61
CA VAL A 181 4.96 -16.14 16.71
C VAL A 181 4.29 -15.75 18.02
N VAL A 182 3.48 -14.69 18.02
CA VAL A 182 2.80 -14.25 19.24
C VAL A 182 1.80 -15.29 19.72
N ALA A 183 1.00 -15.90 18.83
CA ALA A 183 0.06 -16.95 19.19
C ALA A 183 0.74 -18.17 19.83
N LYS A 184 1.93 -18.57 19.33
CA LYS A 184 2.73 -19.65 19.92
C LYS A 184 3.24 -19.30 21.32
N ASN A 185 3.64 -18.05 21.55
CA ASN A 185 4.24 -17.61 22.80
C ASN A 185 3.21 -17.36 23.92
N THR A 186 1.99 -16.93 23.59
CA THR A 186 0.95 -16.59 24.58
C THR A 186 0.02 -17.75 24.91
N GLY A 187 0.04 -18.84 24.13
CA GLY A 187 -0.84 -20.00 24.32
C GLY A 187 -2.33 -19.70 24.17
N SER A 188 -2.70 -18.51 23.67
CA SER A 188 -4.08 -18.05 23.51
C SER A 188 -4.26 -17.36 22.15
N PRO A 189 -5.41 -17.53 21.47
CA PRO A 189 -5.76 -16.68 20.34
C PRO A 189 -5.86 -15.24 20.83
N ILE A 190 -5.06 -14.35 20.25
CA ILE A 190 -5.09 -12.91 20.56
C ILE A 190 -6.54 -12.42 20.32
N PRO A 191 -7.22 -11.76 21.27
CA PRO A 191 -8.60 -11.30 21.06
C PRO A 191 -8.67 -10.25 19.94
N GLY A 192 -9.61 -10.40 18.99
CA GLY A 192 -9.73 -9.51 17.81
C GLY A 192 -8.86 -9.91 16.60
N ASN A 193 -8.08 -11.00 16.73
CA ASN A 193 -7.10 -11.44 15.76
C ASN A 193 -7.67 -12.15 14.54
N ASP A 194 -8.86 -12.77 14.60
CA ASP A 194 -9.40 -13.48 13.42
C ASP A 194 -9.70 -12.53 12.24
N ILE A 195 -10.16 -11.31 12.54
CA ILE A 195 -10.37 -10.27 11.52
C ILE A 195 -9.01 -9.78 11.00
N MET A 196 -8.04 -9.48 11.85
CA MET A 196 -6.75 -8.99 11.37
C MET A 196 -5.95 -10.08 10.63
N LYS A 197 -5.95 -11.31 11.12
CA LYS A 197 -5.37 -12.48 10.45
C LYS A 197 -6.02 -12.74 9.09
N SER A 198 -7.34 -12.58 8.97
CA SER A 198 -8.00 -12.64 7.66
C SER A 198 -7.62 -11.44 6.77
N ILE A 199 -7.50 -10.22 7.32
CA ILE A 199 -7.02 -9.02 6.61
C ILE A 199 -5.61 -9.17 6.06
N PHE A 200 -4.75 -9.98 6.68
CA PHE A 200 -3.39 -10.23 6.21
C PHE A 200 -3.19 -11.61 5.56
N SER A 201 -4.21 -12.48 5.56
CA SER A 201 -4.14 -13.76 4.85
C SER A 201 -4.07 -13.53 3.34
N LYS A 202 -3.18 -14.28 2.66
CA LYS A 202 -3.11 -14.31 1.20
C LYS A 202 -4.41 -14.80 0.57
N ASP A 203 -5.13 -15.68 1.25
CA ASP A 203 -6.33 -16.35 0.74
C ASP A 203 -7.60 -15.50 0.82
N PHE A 204 -7.53 -14.33 1.46
CA PHE A 204 -8.73 -13.52 1.73
C PHE A 204 -9.33 -12.86 0.48
N ILE A 205 -8.55 -12.74 -0.60
CA ILE A 205 -8.95 -12.06 -1.85
C ILE A 205 -8.43 -12.82 -3.08
N SER A 206 -7.99 -14.07 -2.92
CA SER A 206 -7.55 -14.94 -4.03
C SER A 206 -8.69 -15.78 -4.58
#